data_AF-A0A671TKW3-F1
#
_entry.id   AF-A0A671TKW3-F1
#
_cell.length_a   1.000
_cell.length_b   1.000
_cell.length_c   1.000
_cell.angle_alpha   90.00
_cell.angle_beta   90.00
_cell.angle_gamma   90.00
#
_symmetry.space_group_name_H-M   'P 1'
#
loop_
_entity.id
_entity.type
_entity.pdbx_description
1 polymer ?
#
loop_
_entity_poly.entity_id
_entity_poly.type
_entity_poly.pdbx_seq_one_letter_code
_entity_poly.pdbx_strand_id
1 'polypeptide(L)'
;MCLTVFAITLHLTLTVVWTSAEGQPRVIGSPRPIVVALGNDVILPCHIEPLFNVEGLTVEWSKPDLKPDPSDPLSRVEYVHLYRDRREDPDMKIQSYEMRTELFTDKLKYGNVSLKIMNVTLEDRGRYRCYIPKLKSDIKESVVELFVEPNSVQTTTETQPLPRDFLTPEPKDNTTVIGGRSHLLIVAAVVFLGLLISVGVAARYLHRHGCQKQKVSQKKTKYMVVSCRVNHSWLTKFCYLSLQFLQNDDQSKLSPV
;
A
#
# COMPACT_ATOMS: atom_id res chain seq x y z
N MET A 1 -34.49 -7.39 3.69
CA MET A 1 -33.70 -7.36 4.94
C MET A 1 -32.40 -8.16 4.84
N CYS A 2 -32.38 -9.41 4.37
CA CYS A 2 -31.12 -10.18 4.30
C CYS A 2 -30.18 -9.65 3.18
N LEU A 3 -30.69 -9.46 1.96
CA LEU A 3 -29.93 -8.90 0.83
C LEU A 3 -29.38 -7.49 1.09
N THR A 4 -30.13 -6.66 1.81
CA THR A 4 -29.72 -5.30 2.17
C THR A 4 -28.56 -5.30 3.17
N VAL A 5 -28.54 -6.23 4.12
CA VAL A 5 -27.42 -6.37 5.08
C VAL A 5 -26.16 -6.86 4.38
N PHE A 6 -26.27 -7.83 3.47
CA PHE A 6 -25.15 -8.29 2.65
C PHE A 6 -24.53 -7.18 1.80
N ALA A 7 -25.37 -6.41 1.09
CA ALA A 7 -24.91 -5.31 0.26
C ALA A 7 -24.16 -4.24 1.07
N ILE A 8 -24.67 -3.91 2.26
CA ILE A 8 -23.99 -2.97 3.18
C ILE A 8 -22.65 -3.54 3.65
N THR A 9 -22.60 -4.81 4.07
CA THR A 9 -21.34 -5.42 4.50
C THR A 9 -20.31 -5.50 3.38
N LEU A 10 -20.73 -5.81 2.15
CA LEU A 10 -19.86 -5.86 0.97
C LEU A 10 -19.35 -4.47 0.59
N HIS A 11 -20.21 -3.44 0.64
CA HIS A 11 -19.76 -2.07 0.42
C HIS A 11 -18.78 -1.61 1.51
N LEU A 12 -19.07 -1.89 2.79
CA LEU A 12 -18.16 -1.55 3.88
C LEU A 12 -16.82 -2.27 3.74
N THR A 13 -16.80 -3.56 3.40
CA THR A 13 -15.55 -4.28 3.18
C THR A 13 -14.81 -3.77 1.95
N LEU A 14 -15.48 -3.47 0.85
CA LEU A 14 -14.87 -2.87 -0.34
C LEU A 14 -14.27 -1.49 -0.02
N THR A 15 -14.95 -0.65 0.76
CA THR A 15 -14.40 0.64 1.19
C THR A 15 -13.19 0.47 2.11
N VAL A 16 -13.23 -0.47 3.06
CA VAL A 16 -12.10 -0.74 3.96
C VAL A 16 -10.89 -1.30 3.19
N VAL A 17 -11.12 -2.20 2.23
CA VAL A 17 -10.09 -2.74 1.33
C VAL A 17 -9.50 -1.63 0.45
N TRP A 18 -10.32 -0.72 -0.06
CA TRP A 18 -9.86 0.43 -0.84
C TRP A 18 -9.02 1.40 0.00
N THR A 19 -9.44 1.71 1.23
CA THR A 19 -8.67 2.58 2.15
C THR A 19 -7.37 1.97 2.64
N SER A 20 -7.24 0.63 2.60
CA SER A 20 -6.02 -0.07 3.04
C SER A 20 -4.94 -0.15 1.96
N ALA A 21 -5.24 0.21 0.70
CA ALA A 21 -4.30 0.07 -0.42
C ALA A 21 -3.29 1.23 -0.53
N GLU A 22 -3.60 2.39 0.04
CA GLU A 22 -2.69 3.54 0.04
C GLU A 22 -1.73 3.43 1.23
N GLY A 23 -0.47 3.07 0.94
CA GLY A 23 0.60 3.11 1.94
C GLY A 23 0.74 4.51 2.53
N GLN A 24 1.20 4.62 3.78
CA GLN A 24 1.48 5.91 4.39
C GLN A 24 2.50 6.70 3.54
N PRO A 25 2.27 8.02 3.33
CA PRO A 25 3.21 8.89 2.62
C PRO A 25 4.61 8.75 3.18
N ARG A 26 5.65 8.86 2.35
CA ARG A 26 7.04 8.89 2.79
C ARG A 26 7.89 9.66 1.80
N VAL A 27 8.91 10.36 2.28
CA VAL A 27 9.91 11.01 1.43
C VAL A 27 10.98 10.00 1.04
N ILE A 28 11.25 9.90 -0.26
CA ILE A 28 12.21 8.98 -0.87
C ILE A 28 13.25 9.81 -1.62
N GLY A 29 14.53 9.58 -1.34
CA GLY A 29 15.67 10.09 -2.09
C GLY A 29 16.41 8.96 -2.81
N SER A 30 17.49 9.31 -3.52
CA SER A 30 18.35 8.29 -4.13
C SER A 30 18.95 7.36 -3.07
N PRO A 31 18.85 6.02 -3.21
CA PRO A 31 19.52 5.07 -2.33
C PRO A 31 21.02 4.94 -2.65
N ARG A 32 21.47 5.47 -3.80
CA ARG A 32 22.87 5.43 -4.24
C ARG A 32 23.42 6.85 -4.38
N PRO A 33 24.73 7.04 -4.22
CA PRO A 33 25.32 8.33 -4.44
C PRO A 33 25.16 8.81 -5.89
N ILE A 34 24.98 10.11 -6.06
CA ILE A 34 24.96 10.80 -7.35
C ILE A 34 26.38 11.25 -7.65
N VAL A 35 26.88 10.95 -8.84
CA VAL A 35 28.23 11.35 -9.28
C VAL A 35 28.08 12.38 -10.40
N VAL A 36 28.82 13.48 -10.31
CA VAL A 36 28.81 14.55 -11.32
C VAL A 36 30.23 15.10 -11.53
N ALA A 37 30.55 15.46 -12.78
CA ALA A 37 31.78 16.17 -13.09
C ALA A 37 31.72 17.64 -12.64
N LEU A 38 32.87 18.17 -12.22
CA LEU A 38 33.02 19.57 -11.83
C LEU A 38 32.57 20.52 -12.97
N GLY A 39 31.75 21.51 -12.62
CA GLY A 39 31.21 22.51 -13.55
C GLY A 39 29.92 22.10 -14.26
N ASN A 40 29.51 20.84 -14.16
CA ASN A 40 28.22 20.39 -14.71
C ASN A 40 27.06 20.71 -13.77
N ASP A 41 25.84 20.66 -14.29
CA ASP A 41 24.62 20.67 -13.49
C ASP A 41 24.31 19.25 -12.99
N VAL A 42 23.69 19.14 -11.82
CA VAL A 42 23.25 17.86 -11.23
C VAL A 42 21.82 17.94 -10.73
N ILE A 43 21.11 16.82 -10.74
CA ILE A 43 19.81 16.67 -10.09
C ILE A 43 19.97 15.71 -8.91
N LEU A 44 19.60 16.17 -7.72
CA LEU A 44 19.45 15.36 -6.52
C LEU A 44 17.99 14.90 -6.43
N PRO A 45 17.69 13.61 -6.70
CA PRO A 45 16.33 13.14 -6.77
C PRO A 45 15.71 13.04 -5.37
N CYS A 46 14.50 13.55 -5.24
CA CYS A 46 13.67 13.38 -4.05
C CYS A 46 12.19 13.45 -4.43
N HIS A 47 11.37 12.53 -3.93
CA HIS A 47 9.93 12.46 -4.20
C HIS A 47 9.14 11.90 -3.02
N ILE A 48 7.82 12.01 -3.09
CA ILE A 48 6.90 11.43 -2.10
C ILE A 48 6.27 10.16 -2.66
N GLU A 49 6.21 9.09 -1.86
CA GLU A 49 5.44 7.88 -2.16
C GLU A 49 4.31 7.69 -1.16
N PRO A 50 3.04 7.52 -1.61
CA PRO A 50 2.58 7.63 -2.99
C PRO A 50 2.68 9.07 -3.54
N LEU A 51 2.69 9.22 -4.86
CA LEU A 51 2.80 10.53 -5.53
C LEU A 51 1.50 11.33 -5.37
N PHE A 52 1.57 12.54 -4.81
CA PHE A 52 0.46 13.48 -4.73
C PHE A 52 0.94 14.93 -4.74
N ASN A 53 0.01 15.88 -4.84
CA ASN A 53 0.33 17.30 -4.91
C ASN A 53 0.91 17.83 -3.58
N VAL A 54 2.16 18.30 -3.64
CA VAL A 54 2.87 18.94 -2.52
C VAL A 54 3.21 20.41 -2.78
N GLU A 55 2.68 21.03 -3.84
CA GLU A 55 2.95 22.42 -4.23
C GLU A 55 2.67 23.43 -3.10
N GLY A 56 1.69 23.13 -2.23
CA GLY A 56 1.35 23.96 -1.08
C GLY A 56 2.19 23.69 0.18
N LEU A 57 3.12 22.74 0.15
CA LEU A 57 3.96 22.39 1.30
C LEU A 57 5.31 23.09 1.23
N THR A 58 5.94 23.24 2.39
CA THR A 58 7.33 23.67 2.50
C THR A 58 8.26 22.52 2.10
N VAL A 59 9.26 22.81 1.26
CA VAL A 59 10.32 21.88 0.87
C VAL A 59 11.65 22.50 1.28
N GLU A 60 12.41 21.78 2.10
CA GLU A 60 13.71 22.19 2.62
C GLU A 60 14.79 21.28 2.04
N TRP A 61 15.78 21.87 1.40
CA TRP A 61 17.05 21.22 1.08
C TRP A 61 18.16 21.85 1.93
N SER A 62 18.86 21.03 2.71
CA SER A 62 19.97 21.48 3.57
C SER A 62 21.11 20.47 3.55
N LYS A 63 22.30 20.89 4.00
CA LYS A 63 23.39 19.94 4.28
C LYS A 63 23.32 19.57 5.77
N PRO A 64 23.02 18.32 6.14
CA PRO A 64 22.88 17.91 7.55
C PRO A 64 24.21 17.97 8.31
N ASP A 65 25.34 18.01 7.59
CA ASP A 65 26.68 18.04 8.18
C ASP A 65 27.20 19.47 8.41
N LEU A 66 26.49 20.51 7.92
CA LEU A 66 26.79 21.91 8.25
C LEU A 66 26.35 22.20 9.68
N LYS A 67 27.31 22.54 10.53
CA LYS A 67 27.04 22.98 11.89
C LYS A 67 26.77 24.49 11.89
N PRO A 68 25.75 24.97 12.62
CA PRO A 68 25.58 26.40 12.86
C PRO A 68 26.86 27.00 13.44
N ASP A 69 27.14 28.26 13.11
CA ASP A 69 28.28 28.97 13.69
C ASP A 69 28.09 29.06 15.22
N PRO A 70 28.96 28.42 16.02
CA PRO A 70 28.82 28.46 17.48
C PRO A 70 29.06 29.87 18.06
N SER A 71 29.67 30.78 17.31
CA SER A 71 29.93 32.16 17.73
C SER A 71 28.75 33.11 17.48
N ASP A 72 27.77 32.70 16.68
CA ASP A 72 26.52 33.43 16.47
C ASP A 72 25.31 32.54 16.82
N PRO A 73 24.81 32.60 18.07
CA PRO A 73 23.62 31.86 18.50
C PRO A 73 22.33 32.26 17.78
N LEU A 74 22.32 33.40 17.09
CA LEU A 74 21.21 33.86 16.25
C LEU A 74 21.38 33.42 14.79
N SER A 75 22.50 32.78 14.44
CA SER A 75 22.74 32.17 13.14
C SER A 75 21.60 31.21 12.84
N ARG A 76 20.88 31.52 11.76
CA ARG A 76 19.73 30.73 11.33
C ARG A 76 20.23 29.46 10.68
N VAL A 77 19.39 28.43 10.65
CA VAL A 77 19.62 27.29 9.76
C VAL A 77 19.55 27.82 8.33
N GLU A 78 20.68 27.81 7.64
CA GLU A 78 20.74 28.16 6.23
C GLU A 78 20.41 26.94 5.36
N TYR A 79 19.78 27.20 4.22
CA TYR A 79 19.33 26.15 3.30
C TYR A 79 20.14 26.17 2.01
N VAL A 80 20.33 24.99 1.41
CA VAL A 80 20.78 24.89 0.01
C VAL A 80 19.67 25.41 -0.92
N HIS A 81 18.42 25.12 -0.58
CA HIS A 81 17.24 25.67 -1.24
C HIS A 81 16.04 25.61 -0.29
N LEU A 82 15.24 26.68 -0.27
CA LEU A 82 14.02 26.75 0.53
C LEU A 82 12.84 27.15 -0.36
N TYR A 83 11.81 26.31 -0.37
CA TYR A 83 10.53 26.62 -1.00
C TYR A 83 9.44 26.67 0.06
N ARG A 84 8.77 27.81 0.20
CA ARG A 84 7.64 28.02 1.12
C ARG A 84 6.69 29.07 0.55
N ASP A 85 5.44 29.03 1.00
CA ASP A 85 4.40 29.98 0.55
C ASP A 85 4.28 30.05 -0.99
N ARG A 86 4.47 28.88 -1.63
CA ARG A 86 4.42 28.65 -3.08
C ARG A 86 5.48 29.37 -3.91
N ARG A 87 6.61 29.75 -3.30
CA ARG A 87 7.74 30.38 -3.97
C ARG A 87 9.06 29.94 -3.36
N GLU A 88 10.14 30.18 -4.09
CA GLU A 88 11.48 30.14 -3.52
C GLU A 88 11.65 31.27 -2.50
N ASP A 89 12.37 30.97 -1.42
CA ASP A 89 12.77 31.93 -0.40
C ASP A 89 14.31 32.10 -0.43
N PRO A 90 14.80 33.20 -1.02
CA PRO A 90 16.24 33.42 -1.19
C PRO A 90 16.93 33.88 0.10
N ASP A 91 16.24 34.57 1.01
CA ASP A 91 16.82 35.24 2.18
C ASP A 91 17.44 34.28 3.20
N MET A 92 17.07 33.00 3.13
CA MET A 92 17.52 31.95 4.04
C MET A 92 18.49 30.97 3.37
N LYS A 93 18.90 31.23 2.12
CA LYS A 93 19.84 30.37 1.40
C LYS A 93 21.27 30.63 1.86
N ILE A 94 22.07 29.58 1.86
CA ILE A 94 23.53 29.68 1.92
C ILE A 94 23.97 30.44 0.65
N GLN A 95 24.79 31.47 0.84
CA GLN A 95 25.18 32.42 -0.22
C GLN A 95 25.76 31.73 -1.48
N SER A 96 26.55 30.66 -1.31
CA SER A 96 27.16 29.92 -2.44
C SER A 96 26.17 29.14 -3.32
N TYR A 97 24.92 28.98 -2.87
CA TYR A 97 23.83 28.34 -3.60
C TYR A 97 22.80 29.33 -4.19
N GLU A 98 22.94 30.63 -3.91
CA GLU A 98 22.12 31.66 -4.55
C GLU A 98 22.25 31.59 -6.08
N MET A 99 21.11 31.69 -6.78
CA MET A 99 21.02 31.57 -8.25
C MET A 99 21.58 30.27 -8.86
N ARG A 100 22.00 29.30 -8.03
CA ARG A 100 22.57 28.01 -8.46
C ARG A 100 21.67 26.82 -8.14
N THR A 101 20.48 27.03 -7.59
CA THR A 101 19.58 25.93 -7.23
C THR A 101 18.15 26.21 -7.66
N GLU A 102 17.48 25.17 -8.18
CA GLU A 102 16.08 25.25 -8.60
C GLU A 102 15.33 23.95 -8.26
N LEU A 103 14.06 24.09 -7.85
CA LEU A 103 13.11 22.97 -7.82
C LEU A 103 12.34 22.91 -9.14
N PHE A 104 11.91 21.69 -9.50
CA PHE A 104 10.95 21.48 -10.60
C PHE A 104 9.53 21.83 -10.14
N THR A 105 9.24 23.13 -10.03
CA THR A 105 7.98 23.64 -9.45
C THR A 105 6.73 23.09 -10.15
N ASP A 106 6.78 22.88 -11.48
CA ASP A 106 5.70 22.27 -12.25
C ASP A 106 5.46 20.79 -11.93
N LYS A 107 6.44 20.11 -11.30
CA LYS A 107 6.37 18.71 -10.88
C LYS A 107 5.98 18.53 -9.41
N LEU A 108 5.90 19.60 -8.61
CA LEU A 108 5.42 19.53 -7.22
C LEU A 108 3.99 18.99 -7.13
N LYS A 109 3.16 19.24 -8.15
CA LYS A 109 1.80 18.67 -8.26
C LYS A 109 1.76 17.14 -8.37
N TYR A 110 2.90 16.52 -8.67
CA TYR A 110 3.08 15.07 -8.76
C TYR A 110 4.03 14.52 -7.69
N GLY A 111 4.32 15.29 -6.64
CA GLY A 111 5.15 14.82 -5.52
C GLY A 111 6.64 14.77 -5.83
N ASN A 112 7.12 15.39 -6.90
CA ASN A 112 8.55 15.50 -7.17
C ASN A 112 9.10 16.77 -6.52
N VAL A 113 10.03 16.60 -5.58
CA VAL A 113 10.70 17.67 -4.83
C VAL A 113 12.21 17.65 -5.07
N SER A 114 12.64 17.11 -6.21
CA SER A 114 14.04 17.00 -6.62
C SER A 114 14.67 18.38 -6.79
N LEU A 115 15.93 18.50 -6.38
CA LEU A 115 16.71 19.72 -6.48
C LEU A 115 17.67 19.64 -7.65
N LYS A 116 17.72 20.67 -8.49
CA LYS A 116 18.83 20.86 -9.41
C LYS A 116 19.84 21.84 -8.82
N ILE A 117 21.12 21.53 -8.95
CA ILE A 117 22.24 22.41 -8.60
C ILE A 117 23.03 22.68 -9.89
N MET A 118 23.26 23.95 -10.20
CA MET A 118 23.94 24.41 -11.41
C MET A 118 25.41 24.71 -11.16
N ASN A 119 26.25 24.43 -12.17
CA ASN A 119 27.70 24.69 -12.15
C ASN A 119 28.39 24.13 -10.89
N VAL A 120 28.30 22.82 -10.67
CA VAL A 120 28.75 22.14 -9.43
C VAL A 120 30.23 22.37 -9.13
N THR A 121 30.57 22.67 -7.88
CA THR A 121 31.95 22.86 -7.39
C THR A 121 32.38 21.70 -6.48
N LEU A 122 33.67 21.61 -6.14
CA LEU A 122 34.16 20.59 -5.18
C LEU A 122 33.53 20.75 -3.79
N GLU A 123 33.16 21.97 -3.39
CA GLU A 123 32.51 22.27 -2.12
C GLU A 123 31.06 21.76 -2.05
N ASP A 124 30.45 21.51 -3.21
CA ASP A 124 29.12 20.91 -3.28
C ASP A 124 29.11 19.42 -2.93
N ARG A 125 30.28 18.76 -2.86
CA ARG A 125 30.36 17.38 -2.38
C ARG A 125 29.72 17.24 -0.99
N GLY A 126 29.08 16.10 -0.77
CA GLY A 126 28.60 15.69 0.55
C GLY A 126 27.13 15.28 0.55
N ARG A 127 26.55 15.23 1.75
CA ARG A 127 25.18 14.79 1.97
C ARG A 127 24.23 15.98 1.90
N TYR A 128 23.04 15.72 1.36
CA TYR A 128 21.96 16.66 1.22
C TYR A 128 20.68 16.05 1.80
N ARG A 129 20.03 16.76 2.71
CA ARG A 129 18.77 16.36 3.33
C ARG A 129 17.63 17.07 2.61
N CYS A 130 16.73 16.29 2.05
CA CYS A 130 15.43 16.72 1.53
C CYS A 130 14.39 16.50 2.62
N TYR A 131 13.70 17.55 3.08
CA TYR A 131 12.76 17.48 4.20
C TYR A 131 11.46 18.24 3.91
N ILE A 132 10.33 17.65 4.30
CA ILE A 132 8.99 18.22 4.14
C ILE A 132 8.31 18.28 5.53
N PRO A 133 8.47 19.38 6.29
CA PRO A 133 8.09 19.44 7.71
C PRO A 133 6.61 19.13 7.98
N LYS A 134 5.74 19.65 7.11
CA LYS A 134 4.28 19.53 7.21
C LYS A 134 3.71 18.29 6.53
N LEU A 135 4.55 17.36 6.06
CA LEU A 135 4.09 16.07 5.55
C LEU A 135 3.43 15.27 6.69
N LYS A 136 2.25 14.71 6.44
CA LYS A 136 1.54 13.82 7.38
C LYS A 136 2.09 12.40 7.27
N SER A 137 3.31 12.21 7.77
CA SER A 137 4.06 10.95 7.71
C SER A 137 5.06 10.87 8.87
N ASP A 138 5.45 9.65 9.25
CA ASP A 138 6.60 9.41 10.12
C ASP A 138 7.94 9.60 9.38
N ILE A 139 7.97 9.40 8.06
CA ILE A 139 9.16 9.53 7.20
C ILE A 139 9.01 10.79 6.35
N LYS A 140 9.49 11.91 6.89
CA LYS A 140 9.37 13.24 6.26
C LYS A 140 10.63 13.73 5.55
N GLU A 141 11.70 12.95 5.61
CA GLU A 141 12.99 13.31 5.04
C GLU A 141 13.67 12.13 4.36
N SER A 142 14.59 12.46 3.45
CA SER A 142 15.57 11.53 2.91
C SER A 142 16.90 12.24 2.71
N VAL A 143 18.00 11.47 2.65
CA VAL A 143 19.34 12.00 2.44
C VAL A 143 19.91 11.47 1.13
N VAL A 144 20.40 12.37 0.30
CA VAL A 144 21.06 12.09 -0.98
C VAL A 144 22.54 12.45 -0.85
N GLU A 145 23.43 11.56 -1.29
CA GLU A 145 24.88 11.82 -1.29
C GLU A 145 25.34 12.24 -2.69
N LEU A 146 26.14 13.31 -2.77
CA LEU A 146 26.71 13.86 -3.99
C LEU A 146 28.24 13.71 -3.97
N PHE A 147 28.79 13.05 -4.98
CA PHE A 147 30.21 13.00 -5.29
C PHE A 147 30.51 13.89 -6.50
N VAL A 148 31.57 14.67 -6.39
CA VAL A 148 32.04 15.55 -7.46
C VAL A 148 33.39 15.04 -7.95
N GLU A 149 33.46 14.72 -9.23
CA GLU A 149 34.68 14.33 -9.90
C GLU A 149 35.43 15.58 -10.37
N PRO A 150 36.69 15.79 -9.96
CA PRO A 150 37.48 16.89 -10.48
C PRO A 150 37.67 16.71 -11.99
N ASN A 151 37.57 17.80 -12.75
CA ASN A 151 37.98 17.80 -14.15
C ASN A 151 39.49 17.53 -14.20
N SER A 152 39.85 16.27 -14.42
CA SER A 152 41.20 15.94 -14.86
C SER A 152 41.34 16.53 -16.26
N VAL A 153 41.96 17.70 -16.34
CA VAL A 153 42.55 18.15 -17.60
C VAL A 153 43.38 16.98 -18.11
N GLN A 154 43.05 16.47 -19.30
CA GLN A 154 43.80 15.41 -19.96
C GLN A 154 45.21 15.92 -20.26
N THR A 155 46.13 15.74 -19.31
CA THR A 155 47.55 15.66 -19.65
C THR A 155 47.77 14.26 -20.19
N THR A 156 47.76 14.14 -21.52
CA THR A 156 48.14 12.92 -22.23
C THR A 156 49.59 12.58 -21.89
N THR A 157 49.80 11.64 -20.99
CA THR A 157 51.09 10.95 -20.83
C THR A 157 50.86 9.46 -21.06
N GLU A 158 51.41 9.00 -22.17
CA GLU A 158 51.44 7.64 -22.69
C GLU A 158 52.33 6.71 -21.84
N THR A 159 52.05 5.38 -21.88
CA THR A 159 52.88 4.22 -21.42
C THR A 159 52.63 3.79 -19.96
N GLN A 160 52.24 2.55 -19.56
CA GLN A 160 52.37 1.18 -20.07
C GLN A 160 51.27 0.26 -19.43
N PRO A 161 50.94 -0.92 -19.98
CA PRO A 161 49.75 -1.70 -19.63
C PRO A 161 49.96 -2.72 -18.48
N LEU A 162 48.91 -2.96 -17.67
CA LEU A 162 48.85 -4.06 -16.69
C LEU A 162 47.68 -5.03 -16.98
N PRO A 163 47.80 -6.31 -16.55
CA PRO A 163 47.20 -7.46 -17.22
C PRO A 163 45.70 -7.63 -17.03
N ARG A 164 45.09 -8.21 -18.07
CA ARG A 164 43.75 -8.79 -18.10
C ARG A 164 43.81 -10.16 -17.42
N ASP A 165 42.96 -10.38 -16.42
CA ASP A 165 42.33 -11.65 -15.95
C ASP A 165 41.69 -11.30 -14.58
N PHE A 166 40.40 -11.49 -14.29
CA PHE A 166 39.68 -12.75 -14.20
C PHE A 166 38.15 -12.52 -14.21
N LEU A 167 37.45 -13.57 -14.62
CA LEU A 167 36.03 -13.67 -14.92
C LEU A 167 35.06 -13.37 -13.76
N THR A 168 33.90 -12.86 -14.18
CA THR A 168 32.60 -12.81 -13.51
C THR A 168 32.24 -14.11 -12.78
N PRO A 169 31.49 -14.00 -11.67
CA PRO A 169 30.25 -14.77 -11.56
C PRO A 169 29.07 -13.91 -11.07
N GLU A 170 28.02 -13.81 -11.89
CA GLU A 170 26.63 -13.70 -11.42
C GLU A 170 26.13 -15.11 -11.01
N PRO A 171 24.95 -15.30 -10.38
CA PRO A 171 24.16 -14.46 -9.48
C PRO A 171 23.68 -15.24 -8.24
N LYS A 172 23.17 -14.57 -7.19
CA LYS A 172 22.18 -15.17 -6.27
C LYS A 172 21.17 -14.11 -5.82
N ASP A 173 20.11 -13.97 -6.61
CA ASP A 173 18.83 -13.44 -6.15
C ASP A 173 18.19 -14.50 -5.23
N ASN A 174 18.01 -14.15 -3.96
CA ASN A 174 17.11 -14.85 -3.06
C ASN A 174 16.17 -13.86 -2.38
N THR A 175 15.37 -13.18 -3.20
CA THR A 175 14.22 -12.44 -2.68
C THR A 175 13.09 -13.40 -2.30
N THR A 176 13.16 -13.96 -1.09
CA THR A 176 11.97 -14.48 -0.40
C THR A 176 11.11 -13.30 0.08
N VAL A 177 10.23 -12.78 -0.78
CA VAL A 177 9.10 -11.94 -0.35
C VAL A 177 8.07 -12.85 0.34
N ILE A 178 8.24 -13.07 1.64
CA ILE A 178 7.14 -13.51 2.50
C ILE A 178 6.39 -12.25 2.92
N GLY A 179 5.39 -11.86 2.12
CA GLY A 179 4.59 -10.68 2.44
C GLY A 179 3.25 -10.55 1.71
N GLY A 180 2.96 -11.37 0.71
CA GLY A 180 1.71 -11.25 -0.07
C GLY A 180 0.57 -12.18 0.34
N ARG A 181 0.83 -13.22 1.15
CA ARG A 181 -0.13 -14.31 1.37
C ARG A 181 -1.04 -14.12 2.60
N SER A 182 -0.67 -13.23 3.52
CA SER A 182 -1.44 -12.97 4.76
C SER A 182 -2.70 -12.15 4.49
N HIS A 183 -2.61 -11.13 3.64
CA HIS A 183 -3.74 -10.23 3.35
C HIS A 183 -4.88 -10.94 2.62
N LEU A 184 -4.58 -11.83 1.68
CA LEU A 184 -5.60 -12.61 0.97
C LEU A 184 -6.34 -13.57 1.93
N LEU A 185 -5.64 -14.13 2.92
CA LEU A 185 -6.23 -14.99 3.94
C LEU A 185 -7.13 -14.21 4.90
N ILE A 186 -6.73 -12.99 5.30
CA ILE A 186 -7.54 -12.12 6.15
C ILE A 186 -8.82 -11.71 5.41
N VAL A 187 -8.71 -11.30 4.14
CA VAL A 187 -9.88 -10.95 3.32
C VAL A 187 -10.81 -12.15 3.14
N ALA A 188 -10.25 -13.33 2.82
CA ALA A 188 -11.03 -14.56 2.71
C ALA A 188 -11.74 -14.92 4.03
N ALA A 189 -11.06 -14.75 5.17
CA ALA A 189 -11.64 -15.01 6.50
C ALA A 189 -12.78 -14.05 6.84
N VAL A 190 -12.65 -12.76 6.53
CA VAL A 190 -13.71 -11.76 6.75
C VAL A 190 -14.93 -12.04 5.87
N VAL A 191 -14.72 -12.36 4.58
CA VAL A 191 -15.80 -12.74 3.67
C VAL A 191 -16.50 -14.01 4.16
N PHE A 192 -15.73 -15.02 4.58
CA PHE A 192 -16.26 -16.27 5.12
C PHE A 192 -17.08 -16.03 6.40
N LEU A 193 -16.60 -15.21 7.32
CA LEU A 193 -17.32 -14.87 8.56
C LEU A 193 -18.63 -14.13 8.26
N GLY A 194 -18.63 -13.21 7.30
CA GLY A 194 -19.84 -12.54 6.82
C GLY A 194 -20.87 -13.52 6.23
N LEU A 195 -20.41 -14.47 5.41
CA LEU A 195 -21.26 -15.54 4.87
C LEU A 195 -21.83 -16.42 5.98
N LEU A 196 -21.06 -16.77 7.01
CA LEU A 196 -21.57 -17.57 8.14
C LEU A 196 -22.66 -16.82 8.93
N ILE A 197 -22.44 -15.55 9.25
CA ILE A 197 -23.40 -14.73 10.00
C ILE A 197 -24.72 -14.62 9.23
N SER A 198 -24.64 -14.36 7.93
CA SER A 198 -25.81 -14.19 7.09
C SER A 198 -26.63 -15.47 6.90
N VAL A 199 -25.97 -16.63 6.72
CA VAL A 199 -26.62 -17.96 6.71
C VAL A 199 -27.30 -18.21 8.06
N GLY A 200 -26.65 -17.88 9.17
CA GLY A 200 -27.25 -17.99 10.51
C GLY A 200 -28.48 -17.10 10.71
N VAL A 201 -28.49 -15.89 10.15
CA VAL A 201 -29.65 -14.99 10.17
C VAL A 201 -30.77 -15.52 9.27
N ALA A 202 -30.45 -16.00 8.07
CA ALA A 202 -31.42 -16.61 7.15
C ALA A 202 -32.06 -17.87 7.74
N ALA A 203 -31.27 -18.74 8.37
CA ALA A 203 -31.75 -19.93 9.06
C ALA A 203 -32.68 -19.57 10.23
N ARG A 204 -32.30 -18.59 11.07
CA ARG A 204 -33.16 -18.10 12.15
C ARG A 204 -34.44 -17.45 11.62
N TYR A 205 -34.36 -16.71 10.52
CA TYR A 205 -35.52 -16.10 9.87
C TYR A 205 -36.48 -17.16 9.31
N LEU A 206 -35.96 -18.15 8.58
CA LEU A 206 -36.73 -19.28 8.04
C LEU A 206 -37.32 -20.15 9.16
N HIS A 207 -36.60 -20.35 10.26
CA HIS A 207 -37.15 -21.02 11.45
C HIS A 207 -38.31 -20.22 12.06
N ARG A 208 -38.20 -18.88 12.12
CA ARG A 208 -39.23 -18.01 12.70
C ARG A 208 -40.48 -17.87 11.80
N HIS A 209 -40.32 -17.95 10.47
CA HIS A 209 -41.40 -17.72 9.50
C HIS A 209 -41.88 -18.97 8.75
N GLY A 210 -41.13 -20.08 8.79
CA GLY A 210 -41.46 -21.33 8.08
C GLY A 210 -42.54 -22.18 8.75
N CYS A 211 -42.91 -21.89 10.00
CA CYS A 211 -44.02 -22.55 10.68
C CYS A 211 -45.16 -21.55 10.91
N GLN A 212 -46.14 -21.54 10.00
CA GLN A 212 -47.39 -20.81 10.21
C GLN A 212 -48.30 -21.62 11.16
N LYS A 213 -48.76 -20.97 12.23
CA LYS A 213 -49.81 -21.47 13.13
C LYS A 213 -51.16 -21.18 12.48
N GLN A 214 -51.86 -22.21 12.00
CA GLN A 214 -53.22 -22.08 11.45
C GLN A 214 -54.23 -22.60 12.49
N LYS A 215 -55.18 -21.75 12.89
CA LYS A 215 -56.30 -22.17 13.73
C LYS A 215 -57.30 -22.92 12.84
N VAL A 216 -57.36 -24.25 12.97
CA VAL A 216 -58.34 -25.07 12.25
C VAL A 216 -59.47 -25.40 13.22
N SER A 217 -60.72 -25.16 12.81
CA SER A 217 -61.91 -25.45 13.61
C SER A 217 -62.67 -26.59 12.95
N GLN A 218 -62.75 -27.74 13.62
CA GLN A 218 -63.59 -28.85 13.20
C GLN A 218 -64.39 -29.37 14.40
N LYS A 219 -65.72 -29.41 14.24
CA LYS A 219 -66.72 -29.96 15.20
C LYS A 219 -66.40 -29.67 16.68
N LYS A 220 -66.67 -28.42 17.10
CA LYS A 220 -66.73 -27.94 18.51
C LYS A 220 -65.48 -28.11 19.39
N THR A 221 -64.30 -28.41 18.83
CA THR A 221 -63.02 -28.33 19.56
C THR A 221 -62.04 -27.43 18.80
N LYS A 222 -61.43 -26.45 19.49
CA LYS A 222 -60.40 -25.57 18.92
C LYS A 222 -59.01 -26.15 19.19
N TYR A 223 -58.25 -26.47 18.15
CA TYR A 223 -56.85 -26.84 18.26
C TYR A 223 -55.98 -26.02 17.30
N MET A 224 -54.72 -25.81 17.68
CA MET A 224 -53.74 -25.05 16.91
C MET A 224 -52.92 -26.01 16.07
N VAL A 225 -53.02 -25.95 14.75
CA VAL A 225 -52.23 -26.78 13.84
C VAL A 225 -51.03 -25.96 13.36
N VAL A 226 -49.83 -26.46 13.60
CA VAL A 226 -48.59 -25.87 13.06
C VAL A 226 -48.27 -26.60 11.76
N SER A 227 -48.39 -25.92 10.62
CA SER A 227 -48.03 -26.50 9.32
C SER A 227 -46.71 -25.88 8.85
N CYS A 228 -45.66 -26.71 8.78
CA CYS A 228 -44.37 -26.33 8.24
C CYS A 228 -44.29 -26.86 6.79
N ARG A 229 -44.34 -25.96 5.79
CA ARG A 229 -44.22 -26.33 4.37
C ARG A 229 -42.74 -26.39 4.00
N VAL A 230 -42.11 -27.56 4.11
CA VAL A 230 -40.76 -27.77 3.58
C VAL A 230 -40.87 -27.84 2.06
N ASN A 231 -40.42 -26.81 1.35
CA ASN A 231 -40.37 -26.83 -0.12
C ASN A 231 -39.18 -27.71 -0.53
N HIS A 232 -39.42 -29.02 -0.64
CA HIS A 232 -38.41 -30.07 -0.73
C HIS A 232 -37.89 -30.30 -2.16
N SER A 233 -37.46 -29.25 -2.88
CA SER A 233 -37.12 -29.37 -4.32
C SER A 233 -35.66 -29.72 -4.64
N TRP A 234 -34.75 -29.91 -3.67
CA TRP A 234 -33.35 -30.26 -3.99
C TRP A 234 -32.75 -31.42 -3.18
N LEU A 235 -33.47 -32.00 -2.21
CA LEU A 235 -32.96 -33.13 -1.39
C LEU A 235 -33.61 -34.49 -1.70
N THR A 236 -34.54 -34.58 -2.65
CA THR A 236 -35.18 -35.85 -3.04
C THR A 236 -34.42 -36.66 -4.10
N LYS A 237 -33.27 -36.18 -4.61
CA LYS A 237 -32.45 -36.94 -5.58
C LYS A 237 -31.37 -37.84 -4.98
N PHE A 238 -31.16 -37.85 -3.66
CA PHE A 238 -30.16 -38.73 -3.01
C PHE A 238 -30.73 -39.80 -2.07
N CYS A 239 -32.05 -39.85 -1.84
CA CYS A 239 -32.70 -40.89 -1.01
C CYS A 239 -33.61 -41.85 -1.79
N TYR A 240 -33.51 -41.89 -3.13
CA TYR A 240 -34.28 -42.82 -3.98
C TYR A 240 -33.48 -44.05 -4.44
N LEU A 241 -32.24 -44.23 -3.97
CA LEU A 241 -31.39 -45.37 -4.31
C LEU A 241 -31.06 -46.28 -3.11
N SER A 242 -31.64 -46.01 -1.93
CA SER A 242 -31.42 -46.79 -0.71
C SER A 242 -32.69 -47.45 -0.15
N LEU A 243 -33.84 -47.36 -0.84
CA LEU A 243 -35.09 -48.03 -0.44
C LEU A 243 -35.62 -49.08 -1.44
N GLN A 244 -34.78 -49.58 -2.36
CA GLN A 244 -35.10 -50.75 -3.19
C GLN A 244 -34.53 -52.08 -2.66
N PHE A 245 -33.87 -52.09 -1.51
CA PHE A 245 -33.27 -53.31 -0.94
C PHE A 245 -34.04 -53.93 0.25
N LEU A 246 -35.19 -53.39 0.66
CA LEU A 246 -35.97 -53.93 1.78
C LEU A 246 -37.46 -54.16 1.46
N GLN A 247 -37.77 -54.49 0.20
CA GLN A 247 -39.13 -54.89 -0.17
C GLN A 247 -39.16 -55.89 -1.33
N ASN A 248 -38.31 -56.91 -1.26
CA ASN A 248 -38.41 -58.14 -2.05
C ASN A 248 -37.69 -59.24 -1.27
N ASP A 249 -38.31 -59.73 -0.20
CA ASP A 249 -38.18 -61.14 0.14
C ASP A 249 -39.46 -61.64 0.80
N ASP A 250 -40.14 -62.48 0.03
CA ASP A 250 -41.00 -63.57 0.41
C ASP A 250 -42.40 -63.31 1.02
N GLN A 251 -43.35 -63.10 0.10
CA GLN A 251 -44.64 -63.76 0.14
C GLN A 251 -44.44 -65.28 -0.10
N SER A 252 -44.43 -66.11 0.96
CA SER A 252 -44.98 -67.48 0.87
C SER A 252 -45.01 -68.20 2.22
N LYS A 253 -46.21 -68.40 2.78
CA LYS A 253 -46.73 -69.70 3.28
C LYS A 253 -48.07 -69.52 3.98
N LEU A 254 -49.13 -69.84 3.24
CA LEU A 254 -50.43 -70.28 3.76
C LEU A 254 -50.30 -71.70 4.33
N SER A 255 -51.08 -72.02 5.38
CA SER A 255 -52.09 -73.12 5.48
C SER A 255 -52.24 -73.66 6.94
N PRO A 256 -53.28 -74.45 7.30
CA PRO A 256 -54.32 -74.03 8.25
C PRO A 256 -54.59 -75.07 9.37
N VAL A 257 -55.75 -74.94 10.00
CA VAL A 257 -56.44 -75.75 11.04
C VAL A 257 -56.32 -75.18 12.46
#